data_AF-A0A2D0HG16-F1
#
_entry.id   AF-A0A2D0HG16-F1
#
_cell.length_a   1.000
_cell.length_b   1.000
_cell.length_c   1.000
_cell.angle_alpha   90.00
_cell.angle_beta   90.00
_cell.angle_gamma   90.00
#
_symmetry.space_group_name_H-M   'P 1'
#
loop_
_entity.id
_entity.type
_entity.pdbx_description
1 polymer ?
#
loop_
_entity_poly.entity_id
_entity_poly.type
_entity_poly.pdbx_seq_one_letter_code
_entity_poly.pdbx_strand_id
1 'polypeptide(L)'
;GFVSSIYMGEIALCQALYDPDGVLEALKVKTKPYPVGLKQATIDTFAWEISFSLLVAKKAIARNDVVYAAGCCFRSVACMNQVLFALNEDYLLNEKGAIAVANKFAICPQDYQQRVERAFALLAADAKPITEAIAILEAIEDDLSQWYGNRRLAM
;
A
#
# COMPACT_ATOMS: atom_id res chain seq x y z
N GLY A 1 -9.48 10.44 -5.27
CA GLY A 1 -10.55 9.42 -5.45
C GLY A 1 -10.19 8.19 -4.64
N PHE A 2 -11.12 7.26 -4.44
CA PHE A 2 -10.90 6.04 -3.66
C PHE A 2 -10.80 4.81 -4.57
N VAL A 3 -10.05 3.80 -4.14
CA VAL A 3 -10.09 2.46 -4.76
C VAL A 3 -11.42 1.83 -4.39
N SER A 4 -12.15 1.27 -5.35
CA SER A 4 -13.51 0.72 -5.13
C SER A 4 -13.57 -0.40 -4.10
N SER A 5 -12.44 -1.05 -3.80
CA SER A 5 -12.31 -2.03 -2.71
C SER A 5 -12.67 -1.47 -1.33
N ILE A 6 -12.62 -0.14 -1.15
CA ILE A 6 -13.04 0.53 0.09
C ILE A 6 -14.46 0.15 0.49
N TYR A 7 -15.40 0.10 -0.46
CA TYR A 7 -16.80 -0.21 -0.15
C TYR A 7 -16.97 -1.64 0.39
N MET A 8 -16.18 -2.59 -0.11
CA MET A 8 -16.17 -3.94 0.44
C MET A 8 -15.59 -3.96 1.85
N GLY A 9 -14.53 -3.19 2.10
CA GLY A 9 -13.97 -3.02 3.44
C GLY A 9 -14.95 -2.38 4.42
N GLU A 10 -15.68 -1.34 4.00
CA GLU A 10 -16.70 -0.69 4.82
C GLU A 10 -17.81 -1.68 5.19
N ILE A 11 -18.29 -2.49 4.24
CA ILE A 11 -19.23 -3.57 4.53
C ILE A 11 -18.62 -4.56 5.53
N ALA A 12 -17.39 -5.03 5.29
CA ALA A 12 -16.73 -6.03 6.12
C ALA A 12 -16.53 -5.59 7.57
N LEU A 13 -16.23 -4.31 7.80
CA LEU A 13 -15.81 -3.77 9.10
C LEU A 13 -16.86 -2.95 9.84
N CYS A 14 -17.92 -2.48 9.17
CA CYS A 14 -18.92 -1.63 9.81
C CYS A 14 -19.65 -2.36 10.95
N GLN A 15 -20.33 -1.59 11.81
CA GLN A 15 -21.27 -2.11 12.79
C GLN A 15 -22.69 -1.74 12.35
N ALA A 16 -23.57 -2.73 12.21
CA ALA A 16 -24.97 -2.48 11.88
C ALA A 16 -25.67 -1.84 13.09
N LEU A 17 -26.15 -0.60 12.94
CA LEU A 17 -26.97 0.06 13.97
C LEU A 17 -28.46 -0.20 13.75
N TYR A 18 -28.89 -0.40 12.49
CA TYR A 18 -30.26 -0.68 12.09
C TYR A 18 -30.24 -1.45 10.76
N ASP A 19 -30.67 -2.71 10.78
CA ASP A 19 -30.75 -3.59 9.60
C ASP A 19 -31.91 -4.60 9.76
N PRO A 20 -33.16 -4.14 9.84
CA PRO A 20 -34.32 -5.02 10.11
C PRO A 20 -34.53 -6.08 9.01
N ASP A 21 -34.11 -5.78 7.78
CA ASP A 21 -34.26 -6.65 6.62
C ASP A 21 -33.02 -7.54 6.37
N GLY A 22 -31.98 -7.43 7.20
CA GLY A 22 -30.77 -8.26 7.11
C GLY A 22 -29.93 -8.03 5.85
N VAL A 23 -30.08 -6.89 5.18
CA VAL A 23 -29.39 -6.58 3.91
C VAL A 23 -27.90 -6.41 4.14
N LEU A 24 -27.51 -5.70 5.20
CA LEU A 24 -26.10 -5.47 5.53
C LEU A 24 -25.43 -6.76 5.98
N GLU A 25 -26.12 -7.57 6.79
CA GLU A 25 -25.62 -8.88 7.22
C GLU A 25 -25.40 -9.81 6.02
N ALA A 26 -26.36 -9.87 5.09
CA ALA A 26 -26.24 -10.67 3.87
C ALA A 26 -25.05 -10.23 2.98
N LEU A 27 -24.71 -8.94 2.97
CA LEU A 27 -23.51 -8.43 2.29
C LEU A 27 -22.23 -8.77 3.04
N LYS A 28 -22.21 -8.64 4.37
CA LYS A 28 -21.05 -8.98 5.21
C LYS A 28 -20.62 -10.42 5.06
N VAL A 29 -21.56 -11.35 4.98
CA VAL A 29 -21.27 -12.78 4.73
C VAL A 29 -20.45 -12.96 3.44
N LYS A 30 -20.64 -12.11 2.42
CA LYS A 30 -19.88 -12.19 1.15
C LYS A 30 -18.45 -11.65 1.25
N THR A 31 -18.09 -11.02 2.36
CA THR A 31 -16.75 -10.47 2.60
C THR A 31 -15.83 -11.43 3.36
N LYS A 32 -16.38 -12.58 3.82
CA LYS A 32 -15.66 -13.60 4.58
C LYS A 32 -15.90 -15.00 4.01
N PRO A 33 -14.85 -15.79 3.73
CA PRO A 33 -13.43 -15.44 3.80
C PRO A 33 -13.07 -14.31 2.81
N TYR A 34 -11.89 -13.71 2.98
CA TYR A 34 -11.43 -12.63 2.10
C TYR A 34 -11.45 -13.11 0.64
N PRO A 35 -12.12 -12.42 -0.29
CA PRO A 35 -12.29 -12.92 -1.65
C PRO A 35 -10.95 -13.07 -2.38
N VAL A 36 -10.66 -14.30 -2.83
CA VAL A 36 -9.41 -14.63 -3.55
C VAL A 36 -9.22 -13.76 -4.80
N GLY A 37 -10.31 -13.48 -5.53
CA GLY A 37 -10.27 -12.60 -6.70
C GLY A 37 -9.86 -11.17 -6.36
N LEU A 38 -10.32 -10.64 -5.22
CA LEU A 38 -9.93 -9.31 -4.74
C LEU A 38 -8.46 -9.30 -4.33
N LYS A 39 -8.00 -10.35 -3.62
CA LYS A 39 -6.59 -10.51 -3.22
C LYS A 39 -5.68 -10.42 -4.44
N GLN A 40 -6.00 -11.24 -5.44
CA GLN A 40 -5.21 -11.34 -6.66
C GLN A 40 -5.19 -10.02 -7.44
N ALA A 41 -6.35 -9.41 -7.69
CA ALA A 41 -6.45 -8.15 -8.41
C ALA A 41 -5.74 -6.99 -7.70
N THR A 42 -5.83 -6.94 -6.36
CA THR A 42 -5.14 -5.92 -5.56
C THR A 42 -3.63 -6.08 -5.66
N ILE A 43 -3.12 -7.31 -5.49
CA ILE A 43 -1.68 -7.60 -5.61
C ILE A 43 -1.18 -7.31 -7.03
N ASP A 44 -1.88 -7.79 -8.06
CA ASP A 44 -1.49 -7.57 -9.47
C ASP A 44 -1.41 -6.09 -9.82
N THR A 45 -2.40 -5.30 -9.36
CA THR A 45 -2.45 -3.87 -9.65
C THR A 45 -1.38 -3.11 -8.88
N PHE A 46 -1.31 -3.29 -7.56
CA PHE A 46 -0.51 -2.41 -6.72
C PHE A 46 0.95 -2.84 -6.61
N ALA A 47 1.30 -4.13 -6.78
CA ALA A 47 2.69 -4.55 -6.78
C ALA A 47 3.49 -3.89 -7.92
N TRP A 48 2.88 -3.80 -9.12
CA TRP A 48 3.49 -3.11 -10.25
C TRP A 48 3.59 -1.59 -10.02
N GLU A 49 2.54 -0.98 -9.46
CA GLU A 49 2.50 0.46 -9.15
C GLU A 49 3.57 0.90 -8.15
N ILE A 50 4.00 0.03 -7.23
CA ILE A 50 5.10 0.32 -6.30
C ILE A 50 6.38 0.60 -7.11
N SER A 51 6.80 -0.37 -7.93
CA SER A 51 8.02 -0.25 -8.73
C SER A 51 7.94 0.92 -9.70
N PHE A 52 6.78 1.08 -10.34
CA PHE A 52 6.56 2.15 -11.30
C PHE A 52 6.70 3.52 -10.64
N SER A 53 6.11 3.70 -9.46
CA SER A 53 6.20 4.96 -8.72
C SER A 53 7.63 5.26 -8.28
N LEU A 54 8.38 4.26 -7.81
CA LEU A 54 9.79 4.44 -7.42
C LEU A 54 10.68 4.80 -8.63
N LEU A 55 10.46 4.15 -9.79
CA LEU A 55 11.13 4.49 -11.04
C LEU A 55 10.84 5.93 -11.47
N VAL A 56 9.58 6.36 -11.38
CA VAL A 56 9.16 7.73 -11.70
C VAL A 56 9.80 8.73 -10.72
N ALA A 57 9.87 8.40 -9.43
CA ALA A 57 10.54 9.22 -8.42
C ALA A 57 12.00 9.47 -8.77
N LYS A 58 12.74 8.42 -9.16
CA LYS A 58 14.15 8.54 -9.62
C LYS A 58 14.28 9.47 -10.81
N LYS A 59 13.40 9.32 -11.82
CA LYS A 59 13.40 10.19 -13.01
C LYS A 59 13.06 11.64 -12.68
N ALA A 60 12.18 11.88 -11.70
CA ALA A 60 11.82 13.21 -11.23
C ALA A 60 13.00 13.89 -10.52
N ILE A 61 13.69 13.16 -9.65
CA ILE A 61 14.90 13.66 -8.98
C ILE A 61 16.03 13.99 -9.96
N ALA A 62 16.22 13.20 -11.01
CA ALA A 62 17.19 13.53 -12.06
C ALA A 62 16.90 14.87 -12.78
N ARG A 63 15.67 15.39 -12.67
CA ARG A 63 15.24 16.70 -13.19
C ARG A 63 15.06 17.76 -12.09
N ASN A 64 15.50 17.45 -10.87
CA ASN A 64 15.33 18.29 -9.68
C ASN A 64 13.86 18.61 -9.32
N ASP A 65 12.92 17.75 -9.73
CA ASP A 65 11.50 17.86 -9.41
C ASP A 65 11.19 17.14 -8.09
N VAL A 66 11.59 17.80 -7.00
CA VAL A 66 11.54 17.24 -5.63
C VAL A 66 10.12 17.01 -5.13
N VAL A 67 9.17 17.88 -5.53
CA VAL A 67 7.76 17.77 -5.12
C VAL A 67 7.12 16.55 -5.77
N TYR A 68 7.33 16.35 -7.07
CA TYR A 68 6.79 15.19 -7.76
C TYR A 68 7.43 13.89 -7.26
N ALA A 69 8.75 13.89 -7.00
CA ALA A 69 9.43 12.75 -6.40
C ALA A 69 8.88 12.37 -5.02
N ALA A 70 8.61 13.35 -4.15
CA ALA A 70 7.98 13.11 -2.85
C ALA A 70 6.57 12.54 -3.00
N GLY A 71 5.78 13.04 -3.97
CA GLY A 71 4.48 12.48 -4.31
C GLY A 71 4.55 11.02 -4.76
N CYS A 72 5.55 10.66 -5.58
CA CYS A 72 5.81 9.29 -5.99
C CYS A 72 6.22 8.38 -4.80
N CYS A 73 7.00 8.90 -3.85
CA CYS A 73 7.33 8.16 -2.63
C CYS A 73 6.05 7.85 -1.82
N PHE A 74 5.16 8.83 -1.63
CA PHE A 74 3.86 8.59 -0.99
C PHE A 74 3.01 7.56 -1.75
N ARG A 75 2.94 7.69 -3.08
CA ARG A 75 2.22 6.72 -3.92
C ARG A 75 2.75 5.30 -3.74
N SER A 76 4.08 5.12 -3.71
CA SER A 76 4.70 3.81 -3.53
C SER A 76 4.31 3.18 -2.18
N VAL A 77 4.33 3.93 -1.08
CA VAL A 77 3.93 3.44 0.26
C VAL A 77 2.43 3.15 0.33
N ALA A 78 1.59 3.98 -0.28
CA ALA A 78 0.15 3.70 -0.37
C ALA A 78 -0.11 2.37 -1.10
N CYS A 79 0.64 2.08 -2.17
CA CYS A 79 0.53 0.81 -2.89
C CYS A 79 1.10 -0.37 -2.09
N MET A 80 2.21 -0.19 -1.35
CA MET A 80 2.73 -1.19 -0.42
C MET A 80 1.68 -1.57 0.62
N ASN A 81 0.96 -0.60 1.18
CA ASN A 81 -0.13 -0.87 2.13
C ASN A 81 -1.28 -1.65 1.48
N GLN A 82 -1.68 -1.33 0.25
CA GLN A 82 -2.70 -2.12 -0.47
C GLN A 82 -2.27 -3.59 -0.60
N VAL A 83 -1.01 -3.83 -0.99
CA VAL A 83 -0.44 -5.19 -1.11
C VAL A 83 -0.38 -5.90 0.24
N LEU A 84 0.10 -5.23 1.29
CA LEU A 84 0.22 -5.79 2.64
C LEU A 84 -1.14 -6.21 3.20
N PHE A 85 -2.17 -5.38 3.07
CA PHE A 85 -3.52 -5.71 3.50
C PHE A 85 -4.07 -6.92 2.72
N ALA A 86 -3.91 -6.94 1.39
CA ALA A 86 -4.35 -8.07 0.58
C ALA A 86 -3.63 -9.38 0.93
N LEU A 87 -2.31 -9.34 1.16
CA LEU A 87 -1.50 -10.51 1.54
C LEU A 87 -1.98 -11.12 2.86
N ASN A 88 -2.35 -10.26 3.82
CA ASN A 88 -2.85 -10.64 5.14
C ASN A 88 -4.38 -10.80 5.19
N GLU A 89 -5.06 -10.73 4.04
CA GLU A 89 -6.51 -10.95 3.93
C GLU A 89 -7.35 -10.01 4.81
N ASP A 90 -6.87 -8.77 4.94
CA ASP A 90 -7.53 -7.68 5.68
C ASP A 90 -7.93 -6.54 4.73
N TYR A 91 -8.88 -5.70 5.16
CA TYR A 91 -9.44 -4.63 4.34
C TYR A 91 -8.84 -3.26 4.67
N LEU A 92 -8.23 -2.63 3.66
CA LEU A 92 -7.73 -1.26 3.77
C LEU A 92 -8.85 -0.25 3.49
N LEU A 93 -9.29 0.49 4.50
CA LEU A 93 -10.31 1.54 4.34
C LEU A 93 -9.73 2.85 3.79
N ASN A 94 -8.56 3.26 4.28
CA ASN A 94 -7.89 4.47 3.83
C ASN A 94 -6.40 4.42 4.23
N GLU A 95 -5.62 5.35 3.70
CA GLU A 95 -4.18 5.43 3.92
C GLU A 95 -3.83 5.89 5.34
N LYS A 96 -4.75 6.54 6.06
CA LYS A 96 -4.49 7.10 7.40
C LYS A 96 -4.33 5.97 8.41
N GLY A 97 -3.15 5.90 9.02
CA GLY A 97 -2.84 4.88 10.01
C GLY A 97 -2.59 3.49 9.42
N ALA A 98 -2.69 3.32 8.10
CA ALA A 98 -2.47 2.06 7.41
C ALA A 98 -1.10 1.45 7.73
N ILE A 99 -0.06 2.29 7.83
CA ILE A 99 1.31 1.86 8.16
C ILE A 99 1.35 1.19 9.55
N ALA A 100 0.73 1.81 10.55
CA ALA A 100 0.74 1.31 11.93
C ALA A 100 -0.08 0.01 12.08
N VAL A 101 -1.11 -0.17 11.26
CA VAL A 101 -1.86 -1.43 11.18
C VAL A 101 -1.00 -2.49 10.47
N ALA A 102 -0.47 -2.17 9.29
CA ALA A 102 0.33 -3.10 8.49
C ALA A 102 1.58 -3.58 9.21
N ASN A 103 2.20 -2.75 10.04
CA ASN A 103 3.37 -3.12 10.85
C ASN A 103 3.09 -4.22 11.89
N LYS A 104 1.82 -4.53 12.17
CA LYS A 104 1.40 -5.59 13.11
C LYS A 104 1.03 -6.90 12.40
N PHE A 105 1.06 -6.91 11.07
CA PHE A 105 0.71 -8.08 10.29
C PHE A 105 1.78 -9.17 10.37
N ALA A 106 1.35 -10.42 10.16
CA ALA A 106 2.25 -11.57 10.09
C ALA A 106 3.12 -11.54 8.83
N ILE A 107 2.56 -11.08 7.71
CA ILE A 107 3.28 -10.86 6.45
C ILE A 107 3.58 -9.37 6.34
N CYS A 108 4.80 -8.97 6.70
CA CYS A 108 5.25 -7.59 6.64
C CYS A 108 6.79 -7.52 6.60
N PRO A 109 7.40 -6.61 5.80
CA PRO A 109 8.83 -6.35 5.87
C PRO A 109 9.29 -5.99 7.28
N GLN A 110 10.48 -6.42 7.65
CA GLN A 110 11.05 -6.10 8.96
C GLN A 110 11.19 -4.58 9.13
N ASP A 111 10.81 -4.09 10.32
CA ASP A 111 10.87 -2.68 10.72
C ASP A 111 10.14 -1.74 9.75
N TYR A 112 9.05 -2.23 9.11
CA TYR A 112 8.33 -1.53 8.05
C TYR A 112 7.98 -0.08 8.41
N GLN A 113 7.29 0.14 9.53
CA GLN A 113 6.90 1.48 9.95
C GLN A 113 8.12 2.40 10.14
N GLN A 114 9.15 1.93 10.85
CA GLN A 114 10.34 2.72 11.13
C GLN A 114 11.09 3.09 9.84
N ARG A 115 11.20 2.16 8.89
CA ARG A 115 11.87 2.40 7.61
C ARG A 115 11.09 3.38 6.73
N VAL A 116 9.77 3.28 6.69
CA VAL A 116 8.91 4.26 5.99
C VAL A 116 9.07 5.64 6.62
N GLU A 117 8.98 5.76 7.95
CA GLU A 117 9.15 7.04 8.66
C GLU A 117 10.53 7.65 8.40
N ARG A 118 11.58 6.83 8.38
CA ARG A 118 12.95 7.28 8.02
C ARG A 118 13.03 7.78 6.58
N ALA A 119 12.42 7.10 5.62
CA ALA A 119 12.36 7.57 4.24
C ALA A 119 11.63 8.92 4.15
N PHE A 120 10.54 9.10 4.89
CA PHE A 120 9.75 10.34 4.86
C PHE A 120 10.44 11.50 5.56
N ALA A 121 11.28 11.25 6.57
CA ALA A 121 12.14 12.26 7.19
C ALA A 121 13.18 12.84 6.21
N LEU A 122 13.47 12.13 5.11
CA LEU A 122 14.42 12.52 4.07
C LEU A 122 13.76 13.23 2.88
N LEU A 123 12.43 13.42 2.87
CA LEU A 123 11.72 14.16 1.82
C LEU A 123 11.89 15.68 2.01
N ALA A 124 13.08 16.17 1.67
CA ALA A 124 13.49 17.56 1.77
C ALA A 124 13.45 18.28 0.40
N ALA A 125 13.64 19.60 0.40
CA ALA A 125 13.74 20.40 -0.84
C ALA A 125 15.00 20.09 -1.68
N ASP A 126 15.92 19.26 -1.16
CA ASP A 126 17.15 18.85 -1.81
C ASP A 126 17.04 17.45 -2.42
N ALA A 127 17.59 17.27 -3.62
CA ALA A 127 17.56 16.01 -4.37
C ALA A 127 18.29 14.84 -3.67
N LYS A 128 19.38 15.12 -2.95
CA LYS A 128 20.24 14.08 -2.35
C LYS A 128 19.50 13.29 -1.25
N PRO A 129 18.89 13.92 -0.23
CA PRO A 129 18.07 13.22 0.76
C PRO A 129 16.95 12.39 0.14
N ILE A 130 16.24 12.90 -0.88
CA ILE A 130 15.17 12.11 -1.52
C ILE A 130 15.72 10.87 -2.24
N THR A 131 16.93 10.93 -2.79
CA THR A 131 17.58 9.74 -3.39
C THR A 131 17.77 8.64 -2.34
N GLU A 132 18.17 9.01 -1.12
CA GLU A 132 18.28 8.06 0.00
C GLU A 132 16.90 7.55 0.45
N ALA A 133 15.88 8.41 0.47
CA ALA A 133 14.50 8.01 0.75
C ALA A 133 14.02 6.93 -0.24
N ILE A 134 14.24 7.15 -1.54
CA ILE A 134 13.87 6.20 -2.59
C ILE A 134 14.58 4.86 -2.38
N ALA A 135 15.88 4.86 -2.06
CA ALA A 135 16.64 3.63 -1.83
C ALA A 135 16.09 2.82 -0.63
N ILE A 136 15.64 3.49 0.44
CA ILE A 136 14.98 2.83 1.57
C ILE A 136 13.68 2.15 1.13
N LEU A 137 12.86 2.86 0.34
CA LEU A 137 11.59 2.33 -0.16
C LEU A 137 11.78 1.18 -1.15
N GLU A 138 12.82 1.23 -1.99
CA GLU A 138 13.20 0.11 -2.86
C GLU A 138 13.59 -1.13 -2.06
N ALA A 139 14.35 -0.97 -0.98
CA ALA A 139 14.68 -2.10 -0.11
C ALA A 139 13.43 -2.68 0.58
N ILE A 140 12.42 -1.85 0.90
CA ILE A 140 11.13 -2.35 1.44
C ILE A 140 10.37 -3.13 0.37
N GLU A 141 10.35 -2.61 -0.87
CA GLU A 141 9.75 -3.31 -2.01
C GLU A 141 10.44 -4.66 -2.25
N ASP A 142 11.77 -4.70 -2.20
CA ASP A 142 12.55 -5.93 -2.36
C ASP A 142 12.10 -7.00 -1.36
N ASP A 143 12.02 -6.64 -0.08
CA ASP A 143 11.52 -7.53 0.97
C ASP A 143 10.07 -7.95 0.72
N LEU A 144 9.22 -7.03 0.26
CA LEU A 144 7.80 -7.31 0.01
C LEU A 144 7.61 -8.25 -1.19
N SER A 145 8.50 -8.16 -2.19
CA SER A 145 8.41 -8.92 -3.44
C SER A 145 8.48 -10.44 -3.25
N GLN A 146 9.06 -10.91 -2.14
CA GLN A 146 9.09 -12.33 -1.81
C GLN A 146 7.68 -12.97 -1.70
N TRP A 147 6.65 -12.16 -1.42
CA TRP A 147 5.27 -12.63 -1.26
C TRP A 147 4.38 -12.44 -2.50
N TYR A 148 4.80 -11.64 -3.48
CA TYR A 148 4.04 -11.42 -4.72
C TYR A 148 4.80 -11.77 -6.01
N GLY A 149 6.06 -12.21 -5.92
CA GLY A 149 6.85 -12.71 -7.03
C GLY A 149 7.18 -11.66 -8.10
N ASN A 150 7.21 -12.09 -9.36
CA ASN A 150 7.74 -11.32 -10.51
C ASN A 150 6.84 -10.16 -11.00
N ARG A 151 5.99 -9.60 -10.15
CA ARG A 151 5.11 -8.46 -10.48
C ARG A 151 5.81 -7.11 -10.35
N ARG A 152 7.03 -7.13 -9.83
CA ARG A 152 7.94 -5.99 -9.85
C ARG A 152 8.30 -5.65 -11.30
N LEU A 153 8.46 -4.36 -11.61
CA LEU A 153 9.14 -3.98 -12.85
C LEU A 153 10.57 -4.54 -12.85
N ALA A 154 10.93 -5.29 -13.90
CA ALA A 154 12.32 -5.61 -14.16
C ALA A 154 13.04 -4.30 -14.55
N MET A 155 14.04 -3.93 -13.74
CA MET A 155 14.93 -2.80 -14.02
C MET A 155 16.07 -3.21 -14.95
#